data_AF-A0A951I4R2-F1
#
_entry.id   AF-A0A951I4R2-F1
#
_cell.length_a   1.000
_cell.length_b   1.000
_cell.length_c   1.000
_cell.angle_alpha   90.00
_cell.angle_beta   90.00
_cell.angle_gamma   90.00
#
_symmetry.space_group_name_H-M   'P 1'
#
loop_
_entity.id
_entity.type
_entity.pdbx_description
1 polymer ?
#
loop_
_entity_poly.entity_id
_entity_poly.type
_entity_poly.pdbx_seq_one_letter_code
_entity_poly.pdbx_strand_id
1 'polypeptide(L)'
;MSRKQILLAAFAVLAGAAIFFVAQGARDGASGRRHTRPGFVGTRGAQFVIDGKPFRFVGANVAVMYRNEDRARMPETLRVAGADGLRVVRVWAFGEGGEDSAIKSVGGDREDWPRQHPFRFRPDEWNEEAFVHLDHVIAEAAKNKLYVQLCLTNWWRDTGGVTQYLYWAGIT
;
A
#
# COMPACT_ATOMS: atom_id res chain seq x y z
N MET A 1 39.20 -28.02 -22.70
CA MET A 1 38.42 -27.09 -23.54
C MET A 1 39.31 -25.92 -23.91
N SER A 2 39.41 -25.55 -25.19
CA SER A 2 40.28 -24.45 -25.62
C SER A 2 39.69 -23.08 -25.25
N ARG A 3 40.53 -22.06 -25.10
CA ARG A 3 40.10 -20.67 -24.80
C ARG A 3 39.06 -20.16 -25.81
N LYS A 4 39.17 -20.58 -27.09
CA LYS A 4 38.19 -20.30 -28.14
C LYS A 4 36.84 -20.98 -27.87
N GLN A 5 36.82 -22.23 -27.42
CA GLN A 5 35.59 -22.95 -27.07
C GLN A 5 34.89 -22.33 -25.84
N ILE A 6 35.64 -21.84 -24.86
CA ILE A 6 35.07 -21.14 -23.69
C ILE A 6 34.43 -19.82 -24.11
N LEU A 7 35.09 -19.04 -24.98
CA LEU A 7 34.56 -17.78 -25.49
C LEU A 7 33.30 -17.98 -26.35
N LEU A 8 33.28 -19.01 -27.20
CA LEU A 8 32.10 -19.38 -27.98
C LEU A 8 30.92 -19.82 -27.10
N ALA A 9 31.17 -20.60 -26.05
CA ALA A 9 30.14 -21.01 -25.10
C ALA A 9 29.59 -19.81 -24.31
N ALA A 10 30.45 -18.91 -23.83
CA ALA A 10 30.02 -17.69 -23.14
C ALA A 10 29.19 -16.78 -24.04
N PHE A 11 29.58 -16.63 -25.31
CA PHE A 11 28.83 -15.84 -26.29
C PHE A 11 27.47 -16.47 -26.61
N ALA A 12 27.39 -17.79 -26.74
CA ALA A 12 26.13 -18.51 -26.95
C ALA A 12 25.18 -18.37 -25.76
N VAL A 13 25.70 -18.42 -24.53
CA VAL A 13 24.90 -18.19 -23.30
C VAL A 13 24.39 -16.75 -23.23
N LEU A 14 25.24 -15.76 -23.50
CA LEU A 14 24.86 -14.35 -23.49
C LEU A 14 23.84 -14.01 -24.60
N ALA A 15 24.04 -14.54 -25.81
CA ALA A 15 23.11 -14.37 -26.92
C ALA A 15 21.78 -15.09 -26.64
N GLY A 16 21.82 -16.30 -26.08
CA GLY A 16 20.62 -17.05 -25.68
C GLY A 16 19.82 -16.33 -24.60
N ALA A 17 20.49 -15.76 -23.59
CA ALA A 17 19.87 -14.94 -22.57
C ALA A 17 19.22 -13.67 -23.17
N ALA A 18 19.94 -12.96 -24.06
CA ALA A 18 19.41 -11.78 -24.74
C ALA A 18 18.16 -12.09 -25.57
N ILE A 19 18.17 -13.18 -26.34
CA ILE A 19 17.02 -13.65 -27.13
C ILE A 19 15.83 -14.01 -26.21
N PHE A 20 16.08 -14.68 -25.08
CA PHE A 20 15.03 -15.02 -24.12
C PHE A 20 14.38 -13.77 -23.52
N PHE A 21 15.16 -12.75 -23.12
CA PHE A 21 14.63 -11.49 -22.58
C PHE A 21 13.87 -10.67 -23.64
N VAL A 22 14.34 -10.65 -24.90
CA VAL A 22 13.62 -9.99 -26.00
C VAL A 22 12.31 -10.69 -26.31
N ALA A 23 12.30 -12.03 -26.34
CA ALA A 23 11.09 -12.82 -26.60
C ALA A 23 10.06 -12.71 -25.46
N GLN A 24 10.50 -12.64 -24.20
CA GLN A 24 9.65 -12.34 -23.04
C GLN A 24 9.03 -10.93 -23.16
N GLY A 25 9.84 -9.91 -23.47
CA GLY A 25 9.35 -8.54 -23.64
C GLY A 25 8.32 -8.38 -24.76
N ALA A 26 8.47 -9.13 -25.85
CA ALA A 26 7.50 -9.15 -26.95
C ALA A 26 6.18 -9.84 -26.58
N ARG A 27 6.22 -10.92 -25.79
CA ARG A 27 5.02 -11.64 -25.31
C ARG A 27 4.24 -10.83 -24.26
N ASP A 28 4.94 -10.10 -23.40
CA ASP A 28 4.34 -9.17 -22.44
C ASP A 28 3.73 -7.93 -23.13
N GLY A 29 4.33 -7.49 -24.24
CA GLY A 29 3.81 -6.40 -25.07
C GLY A 29 2.52 -6.76 -25.81
N ALA A 30 2.36 -8.01 -26.23
CA ALA A 30 1.18 -8.49 -26.97
C ALA A 30 -0.04 -8.81 -26.08
N SER A 31 0.17 -9.13 -24.81
CA SER A 31 -0.92 -9.46 -23.85
C SER A 31 -1.37 -8.28 -22.98
N GLY A 32 -0.62 -7.17 -22.97
CA GLY A 32 -0.68 -6.18 -21.89
C GLY A 32 -1.39 -4.86 -22.17
N ARG A 33 -2.09 -4.67 -23.30
CA ARG A 33 -2.87 -3.43 -23.53
C ARG A 33 -4.22 -3.46 -22.79
N ARG A 34 -4.19 -3.81 -21.50
CA ARG A 34 -5.29 -3.47 -20.60
C ARG A 34 -5.32 -1.95 -20.55
N HIS A 35 -6.44 -1.35 -20.96
CA HIS A 35 -6.68 0.09 -20.81
C HIS A 35 -6.66 0.42 -19.31
N THR A 36 -5.48 0.71 -18.76
CA THR A 36 -5.37 1.35 -17.45
C THR A 36 -5.97 2.74 -17.61
N ARG A 37 -6.88 3.12 -16.71
CA ARG A 37 -7.39 4.49 -16.66
C ARG A 37 -6.19 5.44 -16.56
N PRO A 38 -6.18 6.59 -17.28
CA PRO A 38 -5.08 7.54 -17.19
C PRO A 38 -4.76 7.89 -15.73
N GLY A 39 -3.48 7.87 -15.36
CA GLY A 39 -3.00 8.14 -14.01
C GLY A 39 -3.22 7.01 -12.99
N PHE A 40 -3.88 5.90 -13.34
CA PHE A 40 -3.96 4.74 -12.43
C PHE A 40 -2.75 3.83 -12.58
N VAL A 41 -2.27 3.31 -11.44
CA VAL A 41 -1.24 2.27 -11.41
C VAL A 41 -1.84 0.97 -11.96
N GLY A 42 -1.21 0.42 -13.00
CA GLY A 42 -1.47 -0.92 -13.51
C GLY A 42 -0.25 -1.81 -13.42
N THR A 43 -0.32 -2.97 -14.07
CA THR A 43 0.78 -3.93 -14.15
C THR A 43 1.05 -4.33 -15.60
N ARG A 44 2.32 -4.64 -15.90
CA ARG A 44 2.78 -5.30 -17.12
C ARG A 44 3.78 -6.38 -16.71
N GLY A 45 3.38 -7.64 -16.79
CA GLY A 45 4.14 -8.75 -16.20
C GLY A 45 4.42 -8.49 -14.72
N ALA A 46 5.70 -8.52 -14.33
CA ALA A 46 6.16 -8.27 -12.96
C ALA A 46 6.42 -6.79 -12.63
N GLN A 47 6.02 -5.84 -13.48
CA GLN A 47 6.28 -4.40 -13.30
C GLN A 47 5.00 -3.62 -13.05
N PHE A 48 5.06 -2.63 -12.17
CA PHE A 48 4.06 -1.58 -12.11
C PHE A 48 4.25 -0.61 -13.28
N VAL A 49 3.14 -0.07 -13.79
CA VAL A 49 3.13 0.91 -14.87
C VAL A 49 2.11 2.02 -14.60
N ILE A 50 2.39 3.24 -15.04
CA ILE A 50 1.43 4.36 -15.09
C ILE A 50 1.48 4.90 -16.51
N ASP A 51 0.33 5.04 -17.15
CA ASP A 51 0.20 5.54 -18.53
C ASP A 51 1.15 4.84 -19.51
N GLY A 52 1.30 3.52 -19.34
CA GLY A 52 2.15 2.67 -20.17
C GLY A 52 3.65 2.78 -19.89
N LYS A 53 4.10 3.64 -18.98
CA LYS A 53 5.51 3.81 -18.58
C LYS A 53 5.82 3.00 -17.31
N PRO A 54 6.99 2.36 -17.20
CA PRO A 54 7.40 1.68 -15.97
C PRO A 54 7.35 2.62 -14.76
N PHE A 55 6.71 2.15 -13.69
CA PHE A 55 6.64 2.86 -12.42
C PHE A 55 7.44 2.10 -11.37
N ARG A 56 8.54 2.70 -10.93
CA ARG A 56 9.37 2.22 -9.82
C ARG A 56 9.32 3.28 -8.73
N PHE A 57 9.22 2.84 -7.49
CA PHE A 57 9.05 3.76 -6.37
C PHE A 57 9.76 3.27 -5.11
N VAL A 58 10.10 4.23 -4.26
CA VAL A 58 10.28 4.03 -2.83
C VAL A 58 9.00 4.50 -2.14
N GLY A 59 8.59 3.77 -1.12
CA GLY A 59 7.37 4.08 -0.37
C GLY A 59 7.53 3.86 1.12
N ALA A 60 6.53 4.29 1.88
CA ALA A 60 6.51 4.19 3.33
C ALA A 60 5.11 3.85 3.86
N ASN A 61 5.06 3.31 5.08
CA ASN A 61 3.83 3.28 5.87
C ASN A 61 3.73 4.61 6.63
N VAL A 62 2.55 5.24 6.64
CA VAL A 62 2.34 6.50 7.36
C VAL A 62 1.16 6.37 8.32
N ALA A 63 1.41 6.62 9.60
CA ALA A 63 0.39 6.66 10.63
C ALA A 63 -0.22 8.07 10.65
N VAL A 64 -1.39 8.23 10.03
CA VAL A 64 -2.07 9.53 9.88
C VAL A 64 -3.56 9.47 10.21
N MET A 65 -4.05 8.33 10.71
CA MET A 65 -5.49 8.03 10.76
C MET A 65 -6.08 8.09 12.17
N TYR A 66 -5.37 7.58 13.18
CA TYR A 66 -6.00 7.21 14.46
C TYR A 66 -5.69 8.14 15.62
N ARG A 67 -4.46 8.66 15.74
CA ARG A 67 -4.05 9.54 16.86
C ARG A 67 -4.39 10.99 16.53
N ASN A 68 -4.85 11.76 17.50
CA ASN A 68 -5.06 13.21 17.35
C ASN A 68 -3.82 13.92 16.79
N GLU A 69 -2.64 13.61 17.34
CA GLU A 69 -1.37 14.20 16.92
C GLU A 69 -1.00 13.84 15.47
N ASP A 70 -1.20 12.59 15.08
CA ASP A 70 -0.96 12.11 13.72
C ASP A 70 -1.88 12.79 12.71
N ARG A 71 -3.18 12.90 13.05
CA ARG A 71 -4.17 13.59 12.21
C ARG A 71 -3.82 15.07 12.06
N ALA A 72 -3.34 15.72 13.12
CA ALA A 72 -2.91 17.11 13.09
C ALA A 72 -1.63 17.31 12.25
N ARG A 73 -0.69 16.36 12.30
CA ARG A 73 0.56 16.41 11.53
C ARG A 73 0.43 15.86 10.10
N MET A 74 -0.69 15.22 9.76
CA MET A 74 -0.93 14.56 8.47
C MET A 74 -0.48 15.39 7.25
N PRO A 75 -0.82 16.70 7.14
CA PRO A 75 -0.40 17.47 5.98
C PRO A 75 1.11 17.59 5.85
N GLU A 76 1.79 17.84 6.97
CA GLU A 76 3.25 17.95 7.00
C GLU A 76 3.93 16.61 6.72
N THR A 77 3.41 15.52 7.29
CA THR A 77 3.92 14.16 7.05
C THR A 77 3.89 13.81 5.57
N LEU A 78 2.77 14.06 4.88
CA LEU A 78 2.63 13.78 3.45
C LEU A 78 3.44 14.74 2.57
N ARG A 79 3.55 16.01 2.98
CA ARG A 79 4.39 17.00 2.31
C ARG A 79 5.87 16.61 2.33
N VAL A 80 6.39 16.23 3.50
CA VAL A 80 7.78 15.79 3.66
C VAL A 80 8.03 14.49 2.89
N ALA A 81 7.11 13.52 2.97
CA ALA A 81 7.22 12.27 2.20
C ALA A 81 7.37 12.52 0.70
N GLY A 82 6.54 13.40 0.13
CA GLY A 82 6.65 13.79 -1.29
C GLY A 82 7.94 14.56 -1.60
N ALA A 83 8.34 15.48 -0.71
CA ALA A 83 9.57 16.27 -0.87
C ALA A 83 10.85 15.41 -0.84
N ASP A 84 10.87 14.36 -0.03
CA ASP A 84 11.99 13.41 0.08
C ASP A 84 12.02 12.37 -1.05
N GLY A 85 11.08 12.46 -2.00
CA GLY A 85 11.06 11.62 -3.19
C GLY A 85 10.34 10.28 -3.05
N LEU A 86 9.62 10.06 -1.94
CA LEU A 86 8.69 8.93 -1.85
C LEU A 86 7.56 9.11 -2.87
N ARG A 87 7.06 8.00 -3.43
CA ARG A 87 5.98 8.03 -4.43
C ARG A 87 4.75 7.24 -4.02
N VAL A 88 4.87 6.35 -3.04
CA VAL A 88 3.75 5.55 -2.52
C VAL A 88 3.71 5.64 -1.01
N VAL A 89 2.55 5.95 -0.45
CA VAL A 89 2.27 5.85 0.98
C VAL A 89 1.21 4.79 1.23
N ARG A 90 1.44 3.93 2.23
CA ARG A 90 0.44 2.98 2.72
C ARG A 90 -0.22 3.55 3.97
N VAL A 91 -1.54 3.54 3.99
CA VAL A 91 -2.39 4.00 5.10
C VAL A 91 -3.35 2.89 5.53
N TRP A 92 -3.73 2.89 6.81
CA TRP A 92 -4.73 1.97 7.35
C TRP A 92 -6.11 2.63 7.32
N ALA A 93 -6.91 2.32 6.30
CA ALA A 93 -8.25 2.84 6.06
C ALA A 93 -9.33 1.88 6.63
N PHE A 94 -9.16 1.54 7.89
CA PHE A 94 -10.08 0.71 8.67
C PHE A 94 -9.90 1.04 10.16
N GLY A 95 -10.70 0.46 11.04
CA GLY A 95 -10.51 0.61 12.48
C GLY A 95 -11.79 0.28 13.20
N GLU A 96 -11.78 -0.78 13.99
CA GLU A 96 -12.98 -1.34 14.59
C GLU A 96 -12.91 -1.31 16.10
N GLY A 97 -13.98 -0.83 16.71
CA GLY A 97 -14.07 -0.64 18.14
C GLY A 97 -13.29 0.59 18.59
N GLY A 98 -13.91 1.44 19.40
CA GLY A 98 -13.26 2.62 19.97
C GLY A 98 -12.39 2.29 21.17
N GLU A 99 -12.11 3.32 21.97
CA GLU A 99 -11.39 3.20 23.24
C GLU A 99 -12.08 2.21 24.20
N ASP A 100 -13.41 2.19 24.19
CA ASP A 100 -14.28 1.37 25.03
C ASP A 100 -14.47 -0.06 24.51
N SER A 101 -13.90 -0.44 23.37
CA SER A 101 -14.08 -1.80 22.85
C SER A 101 -13.54 -2.85 23.82
N ALA A 102 -14.27 -3.97 23.96
CA ALA A 102 -13.89 -5.13 24.75
C ALA A 102 -12.63 -5.83 24.19
N ILE A 103 -12.38 -5.72 22.89
CA ILE A 103 -11.17 -6.26 22.27
C ILE A 103 -10.05 -5.25 22.46
N LYS A 104 -9.14 -5.56 23.38
CA LYS A 104 -7.95 -4.75 23.64
C LYS A 104 -6.79 -5.19 22.74
N SER A 105 -5.94 -4.23 22.38
CA SER A 105 -4.63 -4.49 21.78
C SER A 105 -3.82 -5.41 22.70
N VAL A 106 -2.93 -6.21 22.12
CA VAL A 106 -2.10 -7.14 22.89
C VAL A 106 -0.79 -6.44 23.23
N GLY A 107 -0.32 -6.55 24.48
CA GLY A 107 0.95 -5.94 24.90
C GLY A 107 0.84 -4.46 25.30
N GLY A 108 1.99 -3.76 25.37
CA GLY A 108 2.07 -2.32 25.65
C GLY A 108 1.56 -1.44 24.50
N ASP A 109 1.29 -2.05 23.35
CA ASP A 109 0.96 -1.43 22.07
C ASP A 109 -0.34 -0.62 22.07
N ARG A 110 -1.12 -0.67 23.15
CA ARG A 110 -2.32 0.17 23.31
C ARG A 110 -1.97 1.66 23.41
N GLU A 111 -0.83 2.01 23.99
CA GLU A 111 -0.32 3.38 23.98
C GLU A 111 0.22 3.78 22.60
N ASP A 112 0.72 2.82 21.83
CA ASP A 112 1.26 3.05 20.49
C ASP A 112 0.13 3.23 19.45
N TRP A 113 -0.97 2.48 19.59
CA TRP A 113 -2.11 2.48 18.66
C TRP A 113 -3.46 2.77 19.33
N PRO A 114 -3.68 3.98 19.87
CA PRO A 114 -4.96 4.33 20.46
C PRO A 114 -6.03 4.46 19.36
N ARG A 115 -7.19 3.85 19.59
CA ARG A 115 -8.36 3.90 18.69
C ARG A 115 -9.24 5.10 19.01
N GLN A 116 -8.65 6.31 18.98
CA GLN A 116 -9.38 7.57 19.22
C GLN A 116 -10.35 7.87 18.08
N HIS A 117 -9.95 7.54 16.85
CA HIS A 117 -10.74 7.76 15.64
C HIS A 117 -10.97 6.44 14.88
N PRO A 118 -11.75 5.48 15.43
CA PRO A 118 -12.07 4.26 14.70
C PRO A 118 -12.98 4.60 13.51
N PHE A 119 -12.97 3.78 12.47
CA PHE A 119 -13.94 3.89 11.36
C PHE A 119 -15.33 3.37 11.76
N ARG A 120 -15.39 2.47 12.75
CA ARG A 120 -16.63 1.82 13.18
C ARG A 120 -16.62 1.55 14.67
N PHE A 121 -17.60 2.10 15.38
CA PHE A 121 -17.75 1.90 16.82
C PHE A 121 -18.38 0.54 17.14
N ARG A 122 -19.40 0.15 16.36
CA ARG A 122 -20.19 -1.08 16.51
C ARG A 122 -20.64 -1.60 15.14
N PRO A 123 -21.18 -2.83 15.01
CA PRO A 123 -21.63 -3.35 13.71
C PRO A 123 -22.58 -2.41 12.94
N ASP A 124 -23.44 -1.68 13.60
CA ASP A 124 -24.43 -0.79 13.00
C ASP A 124 -24.05 0.70 13.11
N GLU A 125 -22.86 1.01 13.65
CA GLU A 125 -22.47 2.37 14.02
C GLU A 125 -21.12 2.76 13.40
N TRP A 126 -21.19 3.57 12.34
CA TRP A 126 -20.03 4.07 11.59
C TRP A 126 -19.62 5.47 12.06
N ASN A 127 -18.32 5.76 11.95
CA ASN A 127 -17.77 7.08 12.26
C ASN A 127 -17.50 7.87 10.97
N GLU A 128 -18.41 8.76 10.59
CA GLU A 128 -18.26 9.58 9.38
C GLU A 128 -17.02 10.48 9.43
N GLU A 129 -16.62 10.97 10.60
CA GLU A 129 -15.44 11.83 10.75
C GLU A 129 -14.12 11.11 10.39
N ALA A 130 -14.08 9.79 10.48
CA ALA A 130 -12.94 9.00 10.02
C ALA A 130 -12.87 8.94 8.48
N PHE A 131 -14.03 8.85 7.81
CA PHE A 131 -14.11 8.85 6.34
C PHE A 131 -13.79 10.24 5.76
N VAL A 132 -14.35 11.31 6.33
CA VAL A 132 -14.01 12.69 5.93
C VAL A 132 -12.51 12.96 6.06
N HIS A 133 -11.88 12.43 7.11
CA HIS A 133 -10.43 12.56 7.26
C HIS A 133 -9.64 11.72 6.26
N LEU A 134 -10.13 10.53 5.88
CA LEU A 134 -9.55 9.76 4.79
C LEU A 134 -9.60 10.53 3.46
N ASP A 135 -10.68 11.26 3.20
CA ASP A 135 -10.78 12.14 2.02
C ASP A 135 -9.70 13.23 2.04
N HIS A 136 -9.47 13.85 3.21
CA HIS A 136 -8.38 14.81 3.38
C HIS A 136 -6.99 14.19 3.14
N VAL A 137 -6.75 12.98 3.64
CA VAL A 137 -5.49 12.24 3.41
C VAL A 137 -5.26 11.99 1.92
N ILE A 138 -6.28 11.55 1.19
CA ILE A 138 -6.19 11.28 -0.24
C ILE A 138 -5.96 12.58 -1.02
N ALA A 139 -6.69 13.65 -0.69
CA ALA A 139 -6.53 14.96 -1.31
C ALA A 139 -5.12 15.53 -1.09
N GLU A 140 -4.60 15.41 0.13
CA GLU A 140 -3.27 15.90 0.47
C GLU A 140 -2.16 15.04 -0.17
N ALA A 141 -2.32 13.72 -0.24
CA ALA A 141 -1.42 12.86 -1.00
C ALA A 141 -1.37 13.26 -2.48
N ALA A 142 -2.51 13.58 -3.09
CA ALA A 142 -2.58 14.02 -4.48
C ALA A 142 -1.81 15.34 -4.71
N LYS A 143 -1.95 16.33 -3.81
CA LYS A 143 -1.17 17.59 -3.87
C LYS A 143 0.33 17.34 -3.85
N ASN A 144 0.76 16.34 -3.08
CA ASN A 144 2.17 15.96 -2.92
C ASN A 144 2.64 14.86 -3.90
N LYS A 145 1.84 14.55 -4.95
CA LYS A 145 2.18 13.59 -6.02
C LYS A 145 2.47 12.16 -5.52
N LEU A 146 1.81 11.79 -4.42
CA LEU A 146 1.86 10.48 -3.80
C LEU A 146 0.70 9.60 -4.30
N TYR A 147 1.00 8.33 -4.55
CA TYR A 147 -0.01 7.29 -4.70
C TYR A 147 -0.32 6.67 -3.34
N VAL A 148 -1.58 6.33 -3.09
CA VAL A 148 -2.02 5.81 -1.80
C VAL A 148 -2.38 4.33 -1.93
N GLN A 149 -1.75 3.50 -1.10
CA GLN A 149 -2.18 2.12 -0.87
C GLN A 149 -3.08 2.07 0.37
N LEU A 150 -4.37 1.84 0.15
CA LEU A 150 -5.35 1.68 1.22
C LEU A 150 -5.34 0.24 1.74
N CYS A 151 -4.97 0.06 3.01
CA CYS A 151 -5.22 -1.19 3.71
C CYS A 151 -6.61 -1.13 4.34
N LEU A 152 -7.43 -2.18 4.19
CA LEU A 152 -8.87 -2.15 4.51
C LEU A 152 -9.27 -3.02 5.70
N THR A 153 -8.33 -3.76 6.29
CA THR A 153 -8.55 -4.52 7.51
C THR A 153 -7.21 -4.90 8.13
N ASN A 154 -7.23 -5.40 9.37
CA ASN A 154 -6.05 -5.95 10.05
C ASN A 154 -6.28 -7.37 10.50
N TRP A 155 -5.22 -8.18 10.45
CA TRP A 155 -5.19 -9.43 11.19
C TRP A 155 -5.01 -9.19 12.69
N TRP A 156 -4.17 -8.21 13.03
CA TRP A 156 -3.81 -7.88 14.40
C TRP A 156 -4.89 -7.09 15.13
N ARG A 157 -4.88 -7.14 16.46
CA ARG A 157 -5.93 -6.59 17.33
C ARG A 157 -5.80 -5.10 17.63
N ASP A 158 -4.66 -4.50 17.28
CA ASP A 158 -4.25 -3.15 17.74
C ASP A 158 -5.29 -2.07 17.41
N THR A 159 -5.91 -2.21 16.25
CA THR A 159 -6.94 -1.32 15.73
C THR A 159 -8.27 -2.05 15.48
N GLY A 160 -8.51 -3.15 16.22
CA GLY A 160 -9.66 -4.03 16.04
C GLY A 160 -9.37 -5.18 15.10
N GLY A 161 -9.63 -4.99 13.80
CA GLY A 161 -9.37 -5.98 12.76
C GLY A 161 -10.24 -7.23 12.87
N VAL A 162 -9.75 -8.33 12.29
CA VAL A 162 -10.47 -9.62 12.19
C VAL A 162 -11.00 -10.09 13.54
N THR A 163 -10.24 -9.91 14.63
CA THR A 163 -10.70 -10.30 15.96
C THR A 163 -11.96 -9.53 16.39
N GLN A 164 -12.02 -8.22 16.09
CA GLN A 164 -13.19 -7.42 16.45
C GLN A 164 -14.43 -7.86 15.67
N TYR A 165 -14.27 -8.26 14.40
CA TYR A 165 -15.34 -8.86 13.61
C TYR A 165 -15.81 -10.20 14.16
N LEU A 166 -14.89 -11.09 14.55
CA LEU A 166 -15.24 -12.39 15.15
C LEU A 166 -16.04 -12.20 16.45
N TYR A 167 -15.59 -11.28 17.31
CA TYR A 167 -16.30 -10.92 18.53
C TYR A 167 -17.72 -10.41 18.24
N TRP A 168 -17.88 -9.51 17.27
CA TRP A 168 -19.20 -9.02 16.88
C TRP A 168 -20.10 -10.11 16.27
N ALA A 169 -19.51 -11.13 15.64
CA ALA A 169 -20.23 -12.29 15.12
C ALA A 169 -20.59 -13.34 16.20
N GLY A 170 -20.20 -13.13 17.45
CA GLY A 170 -20.42 -14.09 18.54
C GLY A 170 -19.49 -15.31 18.49
N ILE A 171 -18.40 -15.22 17.72
CA ILE A 171 -17.37 -16.26 17.63
C ILE A 171 -16.23 -15.84 18.57
N THR A 172 -16.26 -16.35 19.81
CA THR A 172 -15.20 -16.14 20.82
C THR A 172 -14.24 -17.30 20.85
#